data_AF-A0A7R9BQ71-F1
#
_entry.id   AF-A0A7R9BQ71-F1
#
_cell.length_a   1.000
_cell.length_b   1.000
_cell.length_c   1.000
_cell.angle_alpha   90.00
_cell.angle_beta   90.00
_cell.angle_gamma   90.00
#
_symmetry.space_group_name_H-M   'P 1'
#
loop_
_entity.id
_entity.type
_entity.pdbx_description
1 polymer ?
#
loop_
_entity_poly.entity_id
_entity_poly.type
_entity_poly.pdbx_seq_one_letter_code
_entity_poly.pdbx_strand_id
1 'polypeptide(L)'
;MLNGPNWMENSQPIVNLREEPTSFTAFPCFMNYLYEGKVVFKLDTVLGIIKLADKYNVRPLVDITFKFMSKHIVSAMQHGCLISWLQYAEAIGNKIASKIISGHIAWNFSNASRQKDFAFLDPPSMISFLQRSDLVIANEFELFDCVSSWFHAYETRIKAEEGEKSRSQDEWEAYFSDIVLNVMKHIRFPMMSCRHLAEMLLNPLVNRYKEYFVTRLGIGMSFHSAQLTRVRKVMELEPDGENLFTPRVYTDEKWSALLTIERFPYVPHYYSHALVFHSLSTYSEDCMEAEEKQWEWTLTIHPKGVCFKKFFMIGWERMLEVPENVVKKVRFVLQRKAEQPVARVRISLLIYAESFQGVQFVKDVHIRYATFDDADSLRINLDDVISYEDLNMPQSSHQPRKEEKSFRYLLGHTQDLKLRVVVTPFVDKLLLMPKSR
;
A
#
# COMPACT_ATOMS: atom_id res chain seq x y z
N MET A 1 -39.35 14.66 -3.59
CA MET A 1 -39.31 16.02 -3.02
C MET A 1 -40.49 16.17 -2.07
N LEU A 2 -40.23 16.65 -0.85
CA LEU A 2 -41.16 16.70 0.29
C LEU A 2 -42.40 17.60 0.09
N ASN A 3 -42.45 18.36 -1.01
CA ASN A 3 -43.57 19.26 -1.35
C ASN A 3 -44.63 18.59 -2.23
N GLY A 4 -44.55 17.27 -2.41
CA GLY A 4 -45.57 16.52 -3.14
C GLY A 4 -46.87 16.47 -2.33
N PRO A 5 -48.06 16.60 -2.97
CA PRO A 5 -49.35 16.52 -2.28
C PRO A 5 -49.59 15.16 -1.59
N ASN A 6 -48.74 14.17 -1.87
CA ASN A 6 -48.80 12.81 -1.34
C ASN A 6 -48.15 12.66 0.06
N TRP A 7 -47.54 13.72 0.59
CA TRP A 7 -46.82 13.69 1.87
C TRP A 7 -47.59 14.43 2.96
N MET A 8 -47.89 13.74 4.06
CA MET A 8 -48.58 14.29 5.23
C MET A 8 -47.83 15.46 5.89
N GLU A 9 -46.52 15.55 5.65
CA GLU A 9 -45.65 16.61 6.18
C GLU A 9 -45.79 17.94 5.41
N ASN A 10 -46.38 17.95 4.21
CA ASN A 10 -46.53 19.15 3.39
C ASN A 10 -47.43 20.22 4.04
N SER A 11 -48.33 19.83 4.95
CA SER A 11 -49.20 20.75 5.70
C SER A 11 -48.66 21.11 7.09
N GLN A 12 -47.51 20.56 7.50
CA GLN A 12 -46.94 20.80 8.83
C GLN A 12 -45.88 21.92 8.80
N PRO A 13 -45.92 22.88 9.74
CA PRO A 13 -44.94 23.95 9.81
C PRO A 13 -43.57 23.50 10.37
N ILE A 14 -43.49 22.30 10.95
CA ILE A 14 -42.28 21.76 11.59
C ILE A 14 -41.99 20.37 11.01
N VAL A 15 -40.76 20.16 10.55
CA VAL A 15 -40.27 18.87 10.07
C VAL A 15 -39.28 18.31 11.09
N ASN A 16 -39.59 17.15 11.67
CA ASN A 16 -38.73 16.49 12.65
C ASN A 16 -37.78 15.51 11.95
N LEU A 17 -36.52 15.91 11.79
CA LEU A 17 -35.48 15.10 11.17
C LEU A 17 -34.77 14.24 12.23
N ARG A 18 -34.66 12.93 11.99
CA ARG A 18 -33.88 12.01 12.81
C ARG A 18 -32.56 11.70 12.13
N GLU A 19 -31.46 12.06 12.79
CA GLU A 19 -30.10 11.88 12.29
C GLU A 19 -29.22 11.21 13.35
N GLU A 20 -28.17 10.53 12.89
CA GLU A 20 -27.11 10.02 13.76
C GLU A 20 -26.40 11.19 14.49
N PRO A 21 -25.82 10.98 15.68
CA PRO A 21 -25.17 12.03 16.45
C PRO A 21 -24.06 12.79 15.69
N THR A 22 -23.30 12.07 14.86
CA THR A 22 -22.23 12.64 14.02
C THR A 22 -22.78 13.51 12.89
N SER A 23 -23.91 13.11 12.29
CA SER A 23 -24.62 13.90 11.30
C SER A 23 -25.34 15.09 11.93
N PHE A 24 -25.90 14.94 13.14
CA PHE A 24 -26.57 16.02 13.87
C PHE A 24 -25.63 17.19 14.17
N THR A 25 -24.41 16.90 14.64
CA THR A 25 -23.40 17.95 14.90
C THR A 25 -22.91 18.64 13.62
N ALA A 26 -22.90 17.93 12.49
CA ALA A 26 -22.54 18.47 11.18
C ALA A 26 -23.70 19.20 10.47
N PHE A 27 -24.94 19.08 10.97
CA PHE A 27 -26.14 19.60 10.33
C PHE A 27 -26.13 21.13 10.11
N PRO A 28 -25.67 21.96 11.07
CA PRO A 28 -25.58 23.41 10.84
C PRO A 28 -24.63 23.77 9.68
N CYS A 29 -23.50 23.06 9.55
CA CYS A 29 -22.56 23.27 8.44
C CYS A 29 -23.18 22.87 7.10
N PHE A 30 -23.95 21.77 7.07
CA PHE A 30 -24.69 21.34 5.89
C PHE A 30 -25.76 22.38 5.47
N MET A 31 -26.50 22.93 6.44
CA MET A 31 -27.48 23.98 6.18
C MET A 31 -26.82 25.26 5.66
N ASN A 32 -25.71 25.71 6.27
CA ASN A 32 -24.98 26.88 5.79
C ASN A 32 -24.51 26.71 4.34
N TYR A 33 -24.11 25.51 3.94
CA TYR A 33 -23.78 25.23 2.54
C TYR A 33 -24.97 25.43 1.60
N LEU A 34 -26.17 25.00 1.98
CA LEU A 34 -27.38 25.17 1.16
C LEU A 34 -27.76 26.65 0.97
N TYR A 35 -27.51 27.50 1.96
CA TYR A 35 -27.86 28.91 1.92
C TYR A 35 -26.74 29.80 1.33
N GLU A 36 -25.48 29.53 1.67
CA GLU A 36 -24.34 30.39 1.31
C GLU A 36 -23.46 29.81 0.19
N GLY A 37 -23.61 28.52 -0.14
CA GLY A 37 -22.73 27.82 -1.07
C GLY A 37 -21.31 27.58 -0.54
N LYS A 38 -21.07 27.81 0.75
CA LYS A 38 -19.76 27.69 1.40
C LYS A 38 -19.82 26.65 2.51
N VAL A 39 -18.77 25.85 2.62
CA VAL A 39 -18.63 24.83 3.67
C VAL A 39 -17.22 24.85 4.25
N VAL A 40 -17.14 24.76 5.57
CA VAL A 40 -15.87 24.63 6.30
C VAL A 40 -15.75 23.18 6.76
N PHE A 41 -14.74 22.47 6.26
CA PHE A 41 -14.48 21.09 6.64
C PHE A 41 -13.58 21.01 7.86
N LYS A 42 -13.96 20.16 8.81
CA LYS A 42 -13.11 19.66 9.90
C LYS A 42 -13.06 18.15 9.81
N LEU A 43 -11.93 17.54 10.17
CA LEU A 43 -11.75 16.07 10.06
C LEU A 43 -12.88 15.29 10.76
N ASP A 44 -13.32 15.77 11.92
CA ASP A 44 -14.38 15.13 12.72
C ASP A 44 -15.78 15.29 12.11
N THR A 45 -16.06 16.41 11.44
CA THR A 45 -17.39 16.72 10.90
C THR A 45 -17.57 16.25 9.46
N VAL A 46 -16.47 16.00 8.74
CA VAL A 46 -16.46 15.62 7.32
C VAL A 46 -17.32 14.39 7.05
N LEU A 47 -17.24 13.37 7.91
CA LEU A 47 -18.04 12.15 7.76
C LEU A 47 -19.56 12.44 7.92
N GLY A 48 -19.94 13.29 8.88
CA GLY A 48 -21.33 13.71 9.06
C GLY A 48 -21.85 14.53 7.88
N ILE A 49 -21.03 15.43 7.33
CA ILE A 49 -21.40 16.26 6.17
C ILE A 49 -21.67 15.38 4.94
N ILE A 50 -20.82 14.39 4.66
CA ILE A 50 -21.03 13.53 3.48
C ILE A 50 -22.24 12.62 3.65
N LYS A 51 -22.51 12.11 4.87
CA LYS A 51 -23.72 11.35 5.20
C LYS A 51 -24.98 12.16 4.93
N LEU A 52 -25.01 13.42 5.36
CA LEU A 52 -26.12 14.33 5.06
C LEU A 52 -26.22 14.63 3.57
N ALA A 53 -25.10 14.92 2.91
CA ALA A 53 -25.07 15.23 1.49
C ALA A 53 -25.62 14.08 0.64
N ASP A 54 -25.27 12.84 0.97
CA ASP A 54 -25.78 11.64 0.31
C ASP A 54 -27.28 11.45 0.61
N LYS A 55 -27.68 11.50 1.89
CA LYS A 55 -29.09 11.35 2.32
C LYS A 55 -30.04 12.37 1.67
N TYR A 56 -29.61 13.63 1.56
CA TYR A 56 -30.37 14.71 0.96
C TYR A 56 -30.06 14.92 -0.54
N ASN A 57 -29.27 14.03 -1.16
CA ASN A 57 -28.93 14.00 -2.58
C ASN A 57 -28.28 15.31 -3.11
N VAL A 58 -27.41 15.92 -2.31
CA VAL A 58 -26.62 17.11 -2.66
C VAL A 58 -25.28 16.67 -3.28
N ARG A 59 -25.32 16.20 -4.53
CA ARG A 59 -24.15 15.64 -5.24
C ARG A 59 -22.89 16.52 -5.26
N PRO A 60 -22.97 17.85 -5.50
CA PRO A 60 -21.78 18.68 -5.52
C PRO A 60 -21.03 18.67 -4.18
N LEU A 61 -21.76 18.59 -3.06
CA LEU A 61 -21.16 18.53 -1.74
C LEU A 61 -20.48 17.19 -1.49
N VAL A 62 -21.04 16.08 -2.00
CA VAL A 62 -20.39 14.76 -1.97
C VAL A 62 -19.04 14.80 -2.70
N ASP A 63 -19.00 15.34 -3.91
CA ASP A 63 -17.77 15.45 -4.71
C ASP A 63 -16.70 16.32 -4.04
N ILE A 64 -17.11 17.48 -3.50
CA ILE A 64 -16.21 18.38 -2.77
C ILE A 64 -15.67 17.68 -1.52
N THR A 65 -16.51 16.94 -0.80
CA THR A 65 -16.10 16.23 0.42
C THR A 65 -15.13 15.10 0.10
N PHE A 66 -15.35 14.32 -0.97
CA PHE A 66 -14.38 13.31 -1.40
C PHE A 66 -13.06 13.91 -1.86
N LYS A 67 -13.07 15.07 -2.54
CA LYS A 67 -11.82 15.79 -2.87
C LYS A 67 -11.09 16.23 -1.61
N PHE A 68 -11.80 16.71 -0.60
CA PHE A 68 -11.23 17.05 0.70
C PHE A 68 -10.63 15.82 1.40
N MET A 69 -11.39 14.73 1.50
CA MET A 69 -10.92 13.46 2.06
C MET A 69 -9.64 12.98 1.36
N SER A 70 -9.63 12.99 0.03
CA SER A 70 -8.47 12.58 -0.78
C SER A 70 -7.22 13.42 -0.52
N LYS A 71 -7.38 14.70 -0.18
CA LYS A 71 -6.26 15.60 0.14
C LYS A 71 -5.76 15.40 1.57
N HIS A 72 -6.64 15.08 2.52
CA HIS A 72 -6.34 15.03 3.96
C HIS A 72 -6.24 13.61 4.54
N ILE A 73 -5.99 12.60 3.70
CA ILE A 73 -5.88 11.19 4.10
C ILE A 73 -4.88 10.98 5.24
N VAL A 74 -3.70 11.61 5.15
CA VAL A 74 -2.62 11.42 6.15
C VAL A 74 -3.05 11.97 7.51
N SER A 75 -3.69 13.14 7.54
CA SER A 75 -4.23 13.70 8.78
C SER A 75 -5.36 12.83 9.32
N ALA A 76 -6.25 12.31 8.46
CA ALA A 76 -7.29 11.37 8.89
C ALA A 76 -6.74 10.10 9.53
N MET A 77 -5.59 9.60 9.06
CA MET A 77 -4.90 8.46 9.67
C MET A 77 -4.44 8.78 11.10
N GLN A 78 -3.87 9.96 11.34
CA GLN A 78 -3.38 10.37 12.65
C GLN A 78 -4.49 10.64 13.66
N HIS A 79 -5.62 11.17 13.17
CA HIS A 79 -6.78 11.49 13.99
C HIS A 79 -7.71 10.30 14.23
N GLY A 80 -7.40 9.13 13.66
CA GLY A 80 -8.24 7.97 13.85
C GLY A 80 -9.61 8.10 13.18
N CYS A 81 -9.64 8.55 11.93
CA CYS A 81 -10.88 8.64 11.14
C CYS A 81 -10.79 7.86 9.82
N LEU A 82 -9.65 7.26 9.49
CA LEU A 82 -9.42 6.77 8.14
C LEU A 82 -10.23 5.50 7.81
N ILE A 83 -10.40 4.60 8.79
CA ILE A 83 -11.16 3.36 8.59
C ILE A 83 -12.66 3.66 8.43
N SER A 84 -13.20 4.60 9.20
CA SER A 84 -14.60 5.01 9.06
C SER A 84 -14.85 5.71 7.71
N TRP A 85 -13.88 6.47 7.20
CA TRP A 85 -13.95 7.04 5.86
C TRP A 85 -13.93 5.96 4.77
N LEU A 86 -13.13 4.90 4.92
CA LEU A 86 -13.10 3.77 3.99
C LEU A 86 -14.45 3.05 3.96
N GLN A 87 -14.95 2.62 5.11
CA GLN A 87 -16.22 1.89 5.22
C GLN A 87 -17.38 2.69 4.65
N TYR A 88 -17.40 4.00 4.88
CA TYR A 88 -18.43 4.86 4.33
C TYR A 88 -18.28 5.07 2.81
N ALA A 89 -17.06 5.23 2.30
CA ALA A 89 -16.81 5.32 0.85
C ALA A 89 -17.22 4.04 0.11
N GLU A 90 -17.04 2.87 0.74
CA GLU A 90 -17.50 1.58 0.24
C GLU A 90 -19.02 1.45 0.29
N ALA A 91 -19.67 1.91 1.37
CA ALA A 91 -21.12 1.90 1.50
C ALA A 91 -21.83 2.74 0.42
N ILE A 92 -21.28 3.92 0.05
CA ILE A 92 -21.81 4.73 -1.07
C ILE A 92 -21.49 4.07 -2.44
N GLY A 93 -20.48 3.20 -2.50
CA GLY A 93 -20.00 2.61 -3.75
C GLY A 93 -19.09 3.53 -4.56
N ASN A 94 -18.48 4.56 -3.92
CA ASN A 94 -17.48 5.40 -4.59
C ASN A 94 -16.14 4.66 -4.70
N LYS A 95 -15.99 3.91 -5.80
CA LYS A 95 -14.80 3.10 -6.09
C LYS A 95 -13.51 3.90 -6.17
N ILE A 96 -13.56 5.17 -6.59
CA ILE A 96 -12.37 6.00 -6.75
C ILE A 96 -11.84 6.39 -5.37
N ALA A 97 -12.70 6.94 -4.51
CA ALA A 97 -12.32 7.35 -3.16
C ALA A 97 -11.89 6.16 -2.30
N SER A 98 -12.67 5.05 -2.34
CA SER A 98 -12.32 3.81 -1.64
C SER A 98 -10.96 3.28 -2.11
N LYS A 99 -10.67 3.25 -3.42
CA LYS A 99 -9.36 2.81 -3.93
C LYS A 99 -8.21 3.71 -3.48
N ILE A 100 -8.40 5.03 -3.41
CA ILE A 100 -7.35 5.95 -2.94
C ILE A 100 -7.09 5.72 -1.45
N ILE A 101 -8.14 5.64 -0.63
CA ILE A 101 -8.03 5.41 0.82
C ILE A 101 -7.42 4.03 1.11
N SER A 102 -7.96 2.97 0.50
CA SER A 102 -7.42 1.61 0.59
C SER A 102 -5.99 1.53 0.07
N GLY A 103 -5.65 2.24 -1.02
CA GLY A 103 -4.29 2.36 -1.52
C GLY A 103 -3.33 2.90 -0.46
N HIS A 104 -3.71 4.02 0.16
CA HIS A 104 -2.91 4.66 1.20
C HIS A 104 -2.74 3.79 2.46
N ILE A 105 -3.80 3.11 2.90
CA ILE A 105 -3.74 2.15 4.02
C ILE A 105 -2.79 1.01 3.68
N ALA A 106 -2.89 0.42 2.48
CA ALA A 106 -2.05 -0.70 2.08
C ALA A 106 -0.56 -0.36 1.98
N TRP A 107 -0.23 0.87 1.55
CA TRP A 107 1.16 1.32 1.46
C TRP A 107 1.75 1.76 2.80
N ASN A 108 0.90 2.02 3.79
CA ASN A 108 1.28 2.45 5.13
C ASN A 108 0.69 1.53 6.19
N PHE A 109 0.63 0.23 5.91
CA PHE A 109 -0.12 -0.72 6.73
C PHE A 109 0.43 -0.81 8.16
N SER A 110 1.77 -0.85 8.32
CA SER A 110 2.41 -0.83 9.65
C SER A 110 2.08 0.43 10.48
N ASN A 111 1.79 1.56 9.83
CA ASN A 111 1.36 2.77 10.53
C ASN A 111 -0.14 2.74 10.84
N ALA A 112 -0.94 2.20 9.91
CA ALA A 112 -2.38 2.05 10.07
C ALA A 112 -2.73 1.05 11.18
N SER A 113 -2.01 -0.05 11.30
CA SER A 113 -2.25 -1.09 12.32
C SER A 113 -2.04 -0.61 13.76
N ARG A 114 -1.24 0.44 13.96
CA ARG A 114 -1.00 1.08 15.27
C ARG A 114 -2.11 2.05 15.67
N GLN A 115 -2.97 2.45 14.73
CA GLN A 115 -4.07 3.37 15.02
C GLN A 115 -5.21 2.64 15.71
N LYS A 116 -5.91 3.36 16.59
CA LYS A 116 -7.00 2.79 17.38
C LYS A 116 -8.15 2.30 16.51
N ASP A 117 -8.46 3.00 15.42
CA ASP A 117 -9.59 2.62 14.58
C ASP A 117 -9.34 1.47 13.63
N PHE A 118 -8.12 0.96 13.58
CA PHE A 118 -7.84 -0.31 12.90
C PHE A 118 -8.70 -1.46 13.45
N ALA A 119 -9.04 -1.41 14.76
CA ALA A 119 -9.96 -2.37 15.39
C ALA A 119 -11.38 -2.36 14.80
N PHE A 120 -11.82 -1.25 14.17
CA PHE A 120 -13.17 -1.16 13.60
C PHE A 120 -13.28 -1.76 12.21
N LEU A 121 -12.15 -2.13 11.60
CA LEU A 121 -12.12 -2.74 10.28
C LEU A 121 -12.96 -4.02 10.26
N ASP A 122 -13.78 -4.17 9.23
CA ASP A 122 -14.63 -5.32 9.02
C ASP A 122 -13.86 -6.49 8.38
N PRO A 123 -14.28 -7.76 8.59
CA PRO A 123 -13.58 -8.91 8.04
C PRO A 123 -13.45 -8.90 6.50
N PRO A 124 -14.47 -8.53 5.71
CA PRO A 124 -14.32 -8.41 4.25
C PRO A 124 -13.23 -7.42 3.83
N SER A 125 -13.20 -6.23 4.44
CA SER A 125 -12.15 -5.25 4.18
C SER A 125 -10.76 -5.79 4.55
N MET A 126 -10.63 -6.47 5.69
CA MET A 126 -9.37 -7.13 6.07
C MET A 126 -8.91 -8.15 5.03
N ILE A 127 -9.82 -9.02 4.56
CA ILE A 127 -9.52 -10.00 3.51
C ILE A 127 -9.03 -9.30 2.24
N SER A 128 -9.68 -8.20 1.84
CA SER A 128 -9.28 -7.43 0.66
C SER A 128 -7.84 -6.89 0.77
N PHE A 129 -7.41 -6.45 1.95
CA PHE A 129 -6.03 -6.03 2.20
C PHE A 129 -5.05 -7.22 2.18
N LEU A 130 -5.43 -8.36 2.77
CA LEU A 130 -4.58 -9.54 2.78
C LEU A 130 -4.45 -10.19 1.40
N GLN A 131 -5.39 -10.01 0.47
CA GLN A 131 -5.23 -10.51 -0.89
C GLN A 131 -4.21 -9.69 -1.71
N ARG A 132 -3.97 -8.42 -1.34
CA ARG A 132 -3.14 -7.49 -2.11
C ARG A 132 -1.64 -7.82 -2.06
N SER A 133 -1.03 -7.99 -3.23
CA SER A 133 0.42 -8.19 -3.38
C SER A 133 1.23 -6.89 -3.35
N ASP A 134 0.58 -5.73 -3.44
CA ASP A 134 1.19 -4.39 -3.33
C ASP A 134 1.19 -3.83 -1.90
N LEU A 135 0.73 -4.64 -0.92
CA LEU A 135 0.78 -4.31 0.50
C LEU A 135 2.23 -4.11 0.96
N VAL A 136 2.50 -3.01 1.64
CA VAL A 136 3.82 -2.64 2.16
C VAL A 136 3.88 -2.94 3.65
N ILE A 137 4.77 -3.84 4.05
CA ILE A 137 4.95 -4.33 5.42
C ILE A 137 6.44 -4.64 5.65
N ALA A 138 6.96 -4.76 6.87
CA ALA A 138 8.36 -5.18 7.06
C ALA A 138 8.54 -6.63 6.60
N ASN A 139 7.73 -7.54 7.12
CA ASN A 139 7.75 -8.96 6.79
C ASN A 139 6.35 -9.58 6.98
N GLU A 140 6.14 -10.81 6.48
CA GLU A 140 4.83 -11.47 6.60
C GLU A 140 4.47 -11.82 8.06
N PHE A 141 5.47 -11.95 8.94
CA PHE A 141 5.25 -12.23 10.37
C PHE A 141 4.63 -11.04 11.10
N GLU A 142 5.11 -9.81 10.84
CA GLU A 142 4.49 -8.58 11.34
C GLU A 142 3.03 -8.46 10.89
N LEU A 143 2.74 -8.86 9.64
CA LEU A 143 1.36 -8.89 9.14
C LEU A 143 0.49 -9.87 9.94
N PHE A 144 1.01 -11.07 10.22
CA PHE A 144 0.33 -12.06 11.05
C PHE A 144 0.05 -11.52 12.46
N ASP A 145 1.03 -10.89 13.10
CA ASP A 145 0.87 -10.30 14.44
C ASP A 145 -0.14 -9.15 14.45
N CYS A 146 -0.15 -8.32 13.40
CA CYS A 146 -1.15 -7.26 13.23
C CYS A 146 -2.56 -7.85 13.11
N VAL A 147 -2.74 -8.91 12.32
CA VAL A 147 -4.03 -9.58 12.14
C VAL A 147 -4.47 -10.30 13.41
N SER A 148 -3.54 -10.95 14.13
CA SER A 148 -3.79 -11.59 15.43
C SER A 148 -4.25 -10.57 16.47
N SER A 149 -3.60 -9.40 16.52
CA SER A 149 -3.99 -8.30 17.40
C SER A 149 -5.37 -7.72 17.03
N TRP A 150 -5.64 -7.59 15.73
CA TRP A 150 -6.96 -7.19 15.23
C TRP A 150 -8.05 -8.19 15.64
N PHE A 151 -7.79 -9.50 15.55
CA PHE A 151 -8.74 -10.52 15.98
C PHE A 151 -9.10 -10.41 17.47
N HIS A 152 -8.11 -10.14 18.33
CA HIS A 152 -8.37 -9.92 19.76
C HIS A 152 -9.24 -8.68 19.99
N ALA A 153 -8.97 -7.58 19.28
CA ALA A 153 -9.78 -6.37 19.37
C ALA A 153 -11.19 -6.58 18.81
N TYR A 154 -11.31 -7.30 17.69
CA TYR A 154 -12.58 -7.65 17.05
C TYR A 154 -13.44 -8.54 17.97
N GLU A 155 -12.86 -9.58 18.58
CA GLU A 155 -13.55 -10.47 19.52
C GLU A 155 -14.08 -9.68 20.74
N THR A 156 -13.26 -8.77 21.28
CA THR A 156 -13.67 -7.92 22.42
C THR A 156 -14.81 -6.98 22.05
N ARG A 157 -14.76 -6.37 20.86
CA ARG A 157 -15.77 -5.43 20.38
C ARG A 157 -17.11 -6.13 20.16
N ILE A 158 -17.14 -7.22 19.40
CA ILE A 158 -18.40 -7.88 19.06
C ILE A 158 -19.08 -8.45 20.32
N LYS A 159 -18.30 -8.99 21.28
CA LYS A 159 -18.85 -9.40 22.59
C LYS A 159 -19.48 -8.24 23.36
N ALA A 160 -18.93 -7.02 23.23
CA ALA A 160 -19.50 -5.83 23.84
C ALA A 160 -20.76 -5.31 23.11
N GLU A 161 -20.80 -5.42 21.77
CA GLU A 161 -21.91 -4.95 20.93
C GLU A 161 -23.12 -5.88 20.95
N GLU A 162 -22.93 -7.20 20.85
CA GLU A 162 -24.01 -8.19 20.88
C GLU A 162 -24.56 -8.42 22.30
N GLY A 163 -23.79 -8.03 23.33
CA GLY A 163 -24.06 -8.36 24.72
C GLY A 163 -24.07 -9.87 24.96
N GLU A 164 -24.14 -10.30 26.22
CA GLU A 164 -24.14 -11.71 26.65
C GLU A 164 -25.34 -12.55 26.14
N LYS A 165 -26.24 -12.02 25.30
CA LYS A 165 -27.63 -12.49 25.21
C LYS A 165 -28.11 -13.00 23.85
N SER A 166 -27.30 -13.05 22.80
CA SER A 166 -27.85 -13.37 21.46
C SER A 166 -27.34 -14.66 20.80
N ARG A 167 -26.26 -15.29 21.27
CA ARG A 167 -25.75 -16.57 20.72
C ARG A 167 -25.35 -17.53 21.82
N SER A 168 -25.55 -18.83 21.60
CA SER A 168 -24.92 -19.84 22.45
C SER A 168 -23.40 -19.77 22.29
N GLN A 169 -22.66 -20.17 23.32
CA GLN A 169 -21.19 -20.12 23.28
C GLN A 169 -20.60 -20.99 22.17
N ASP A 170 -21.27 -22.08 21.82
CA ASP A 170 -20.86 -22.99 20.74
C ASP A 170 -21.09 -22.38 19.34
N GLU A 171 -22.22 -21.68 19.13
CA GLU A 171 -22.49 -20.97 17.88
C GLU A 171 -21.49 -19.82 17.66
N TRP A 172 -21.11 -19.12 18.73
CA TRP A 172 -20.09 -18.09 18.68
C TRP A 172 -18.73 -18.66 18.26
N GLU A 173 -18.32 -19.78 18.87
CA GLU A 173 -17.04 -20.42 18.53
C GLU A 173 -17.02 -20.87 17.06
N ALA A 174 -18.11 -21.46 16.57
CA ALA A 174 -18.22 -21.89 15.18
C ALA A 174 -18.13 -20.70 14.20
N TYR A 175 -18.87 -19.62 14.49
CA TYR A 175 -18.84 -18.39 13.69
C TYR A 175 -17.45 -17.73 13.70
N PHE A 176 -16.84 -17.59 14.88
CA PHE A 176 -15.52 -16.98 15.03
C PHE A 176 -14.44 -17.83 14.36
N SER A 177 -14.52 -19.16 14.47
CA SER A 177 -13.65 -20.10 13.77
C SER A 177 -13.72 -19.91 12.25
N ASP A 178 -14.93 -19.83 11.66
CA ASP A 178 -15.08 -19.60 10.22
C ASP A 178 -14.44 -18.28 9.76
N ILE A 179 -14.62 -17.19 10.51
CA ILE A 179 -13.97 -15.91 10.20
C ILE A 179 -12.45 -16.04 10.28
N VAL A 180 -11.92 -16.65 11.35
CA VAL A 180 -10.48 -16.84 11.52
C VAL A 180 -9.88 -17.59 10.34
N LEU A 181 -10.50 -18.71 9.94
CA LEU A 181 -10.05 -19.52 8.80
C LEU A 181 -10.13 -18.74 7.48
N ASN A 182 -11.20 -17.95 7.29
CA ASN A 182 -11.41 -17.16 6.08
C ASN A 182 -10.46 -15.97 5.94
N VAL A 183 -10.01 -15.37 7.03
CA VAL A 183 -9.01 -14.28 6.98
C VAL A 183 -7.60 -14.86 6.93
N MET A 184 -7.28 -15.83 7.79
CA MET A 184 -5.91 -16.37 7.93
C MET A 184 -5.43 -17.16 6.72
N LYS A 185 -6.35 -17.66 5.86
CA LYS A 185 -5.97 -18.31 4.59
C LYS A 185 -5.21 -17.40 3.63
N HIS A 186 -5.31 -16.09 3.81
CA HIS A 186 -4.63 -15.10 2.96
C HIS A 186 -3.24 -14.69 3.50
N ILE A 187 -2.83 -15.20 4.67
CA ILE A 187 -1.47 -15.04 5.18
C ILE A 187 -0.53 -15.99 4.43
N ARG A 188 0.60 -15.45 3.96
CA ARG A 188 1.54 -16.18 3.09
C ARG A 188 2.61 -16.87 3.94
N PHE A 189 2.23 -17.91 4.69
CA PHE A 189 3.14 -18.66 5.56
C PHE A 189 4.48 -19.06 4.89
N PRO A 190 4.53 -19.48 3.60
CA PRO A 190 5.79 -19.76 2.92
C PRO A 190 6.76 -18.57 2.78
N MET A 191 6.28 -17.33 2.97
CA MET A 191 7.08 -16.10 2.90
C MET A 191 7.61 -15.65 4.28
N MET A 192 7.34 -16.42 5.35
CA MET A 192 7.95 -16.21 6.67
C MET A 192 9.31 -16.92 6.75
N SER A 193 10.15 -16.60 7.72
CA SER A 193 11.37 -17.39 7.97
C SER A 193 11.04 -18.63 8.79
N CYS A 194 11.90 -19.65 8.78
CA CYS A 194 11.71 -20.85 9.62
C CYS A 194 11.65 -20.48 11.11
N ARG A 195 12.39 -19.43 11.53
CA ARG A 195 12.34 -18.89 12.89
C ARG A 195 10.98 -18.26 13.20
N HIS A 196 10.48 -17.42 12.31
CA HIS A 196 9.15 -16.80 12.47
C HIS A 196 8.04 -17.86 12.54
N LEU A 197 8.11 -18.91 11.71
CA LEU A 197 7.15 -20.02 11.75
C LEU A 197 7.17 -20.76 13.10
N ALA A 198 8.35 -20.93 13.71
CA ALA A 198 8.47 -21.52 15.04
C ALA A 198 7.94 -20.60 16.14
N GLU A 199 8.24 -19.30 16.09
CA GLU A 199 7.74 -18.30 17.03
C GLU A 199 6.20 -18.20 17.01
N MET A 200 5.59 -18.39 15.84
CA MET A 200 4.14 -18.36 15.66
C MET A 200 3.39 -19.40 16.52
N LEU A 201 4.04 -20.53 16.86
CA LEU A 201 3.47 -21.56 17.73
C LEU A 201 3.20 -21.07 19.17
N LEU A 202 3.86 -19.98 19.57
CA LEU A 202 3.65 -19.35 20.88
C LEU A 202 2.37 -18.51 20.93
N ASN A 203 1.82 -18.12 19.78
CA ASN A 203 0.64 -17.25 19.73
C ASN A 203 -0.63 -17.99 20.23
N PRO A 204 -1.43 -17.40 21.14
CA PRO A 204 -2.66 -18.02 21.66
C PRO A 204 -3.67 -18.42 20.58
N LEU A 205 -3.78 -17.65 19.51
CA LEU A 205 -4.70 -17.91 18.40
C LEU A 205 -4.32 -19.20 17.65
N VAL A 206 -3.02 -19.42 17.46
CA VAL A 206 -2.48 -20.66 16.86
C VAL A 206 -2.77 -21.87 17.75
N ASN A 207 -2.67 -21.68 19.07
CA ASN A 207 -2.98 -22.73 20.03
C ASN A 207 -4.48 -23.06 20.12
N ARG A 208 -5.37 -22.13 19.77
CA ARG A 208 -6.83 -22.37 19.70
C ARG A 208 -7.22 -23.16 18.45
N TYR A 209 -6.61 -22.87 17.30
CA TYR A 209 -6.94 -23.49 16.01
C TYR A 209 -5.78 -24.34 15.43
N LYS A 210 -5.17 -25.18 16.26
CA LYS A 210 -3.93 -25.90 15.95
C LYS A 210 -3.97 -26.69 14.65
N GLU A 211 -5.04 -27.43 14.38
CA GLU A 211 -5.14 -28.31 13.21
C GLU A 211 -4.95 -27.53 11.90
N TYR A 212 -5.57 -26.36 11.81
CA TYR A 212 -5.45 -25.48 10.66
C TYR A 212 -4.04 -24.91 10.54
N PHE A 213 -3.51 -24.31 11.61
CA PHE A 213 -2.19 -23.67 11.57
C PHE A 213 -1.05 -24.66 11.37
N VAL A 214 -1.12 -25.87 11.93
CA VAL A 214 -0.12 -26.92 11.70
C VAL A 214 -0.09 -27.33 10.23
N THR A 215 -1.26 -27.42 9.59
CA THR A 215 -1.34 -27.69 8.15
C THR A 215 -0.67 -26.58 7.33
N ARG A 216 -0.94 -25.31 7.67
CA ARG A 216 -0.35 -24.13 7.02
C ARG A 216 1.16 -24.01 7.24
N LEU A 217 1.62 -24.27 8.47
CA LEU A 217 3.03 -24.35 8.83
C LEU A 217 3.75 -25.45 8.06
N GLY A 218 3.11 -26.61 7.90
CA GLY A 218 3.65 -27.70 7.09
C GLY A 218 3.87 -27.33 5.63
N ILE A 219 3.01 -26.47 5.06
CA ILE A 219 3.20 -25.93 3.70
C ILE A 219 4.42 -25.00 3.66
N GLY A 220 4.56 -24.09 4.63
CA GLY A 220 5.72 -23.21 4.74
C GLY A 220 7.03 -23.98 4.89
N MET A 221 7.07 -24.96 5.79
CA MET A 221 8.25 -25.81 5.98
C MET A 221 8.61 -26.61 4.73
N SER A 222 7.61 -27.15 4.01
CA SER A 222 7.86 -27.83 2.74
C SER A 222 8.42 -26.89 1.66
N PHE A 223 8.09 -25.60 1.70
CA PHE A 223 8.67 -24.60 0.81
C PHE A 223 10.15 -24.31 1.15
N HIS A 224 10.50 -24.15 2.43
CA HIS A 224 11.90 -23.94 2.86
C HIS A 224 12.78 -25.19 2.83
N SER A 225 12.20 -26.36 2.57
CA SER A 225 12.93 -27.62 2.41
C SER A 225 12.95 -28.09 0.94
N ALA A 226 12.71 -27.20 -0.02
CA ALA A 226 12.63 -27.46 -1.46
C ALA A 226 11.72 -28.65 -1.89
N GLN A 227 10.63 -28.93 -1.18
CA GLN A 227 9.66 -29.98 -1.57
C GLN A 227 8.71 -29.47 -2.67
N LEU A 228 9.26 -29.25 -3.86
CA LEU A 228 8.56 -28.63 -4.99
C LEU A 228 7.28 -29.36 -5.42
N THR A 229 7.22 -30.68 -5.25
CA THR A 229 6.03 -31.48 -5.57
C THR A 229 4.83 -31.14 -4.68
N ARG A 230 5.07 -30.91 -3.39
CA ARG A 230 4.03 -30.51 -2.44
C ARG A 230 3.63 -29.05 -2.63
N VAL A 231 4.59 -28.17 -2.87
CA VAL A 231 4.34 -26.76 -3.22
C VAL A 231 3.45 -26.65 -4.45
N ARG A 232 3.76 -27.38 -5.53
CA ARG A 232 2.95 -27.38 -6.75
C ARG A 232 1.53 -27.85 -6.51
N LYS A 233 1.36 -28.95 -5.76
CA LYS A 233 0.01 -29.45 -5.41
C LYS A 233 -0.82 -28.40 -4.68
N VAL A 234 -0.22 -27.65 -3.75
CA VAL A 234 -0.92 -26.57 -3.03
C VAL A 234 -1.30 -25.44 -3.99
N MET A 235 -0.41 -25.05 -4.90
CA MET A 235 -0.70 -24.01 -5.91
C MET A 235 -1.86 -24.38 -6.83
N GLU A 236 -1.99 -25.66 -7.19
CA GLU A 236 -3.03 -26.15 -8.12
C GLU A 236 -4.36 -26.45 -7.42
N LEU A 237 -4.32 -27.00 -6.20
CA LEU A 237 -5.52 -27.47 -5.49
C LEU A 237 -6.21 -26.38 -4.68
N GLU A 238 -5.48 -25.39 -4.16
CA GLU A 238 -6.07 -24.34 -3.34
C GLU A 238 -6.50 -23.13 -4.16
N PRO A 239 -7.67 -22.53 -3.86
CA PRO A 239 -8.08 -21.28 -4.48
C PRO A 239 -7.09 -20.19 -4.10
N ASP A 240 -6.60 -19.43 -5.09
CA ASP A 240 -5.55 -18.42 -4.94
C ASP A 240 -4.22 -18.94 -4.36
N GLY A 241 -3.93 -20.26 -4.49
CA GLY A 241 -2.72 -20.88 -3.97
C GLY A 241 -1.42 -20.23 -4.46
N GLU A 242 -1.42 -19.63 -5.65
CA GLU A 242 -0.30 -18.87 -6.20
C GLU A 242 0.07 -17.62 -5.38
N ASN A 243 -0.93 -16.97 -4.78
CA ASN A 243 -0.70 -15.79 -3.95
C ASN A 243 0.07 -16.15 -2.68
N LEU A 244 -0.02 -17.40 -2.20
CA LEU A 244 0.73 -17.88 -1.02
C LEU A 244 2.24 -17.90 -1.27
N PHE A 245 2.65 -18.08 -2.52
CA PHE A 245 4.07 -18.15 -2.94
C PHE A 245 4.54 -16.88 -3.64
N THR A 246 3.66 -15.88 -3.78
CA THR A 246 4.01 -14.58 -4.33
C THR A 246 4.36 -13.65 -3.18
N PRO A 247 5.55 -13.03 -3.11
CA PRO A 247 5.87 -12.12 -2.03
C PRO A 247 5.03 -10.82 -2.07
N ARG A 248 4.87 -10.15 -0.94
CA ARG A 248 4.38 -8.75 -0.86
C ARG A 248 5.53 -7.76 -1.00
N VAL A 249 5.28 -6.47 -0.83
CA VAL A 249 6.34 -5.46 -0.79
C VAL A 249 6.95 -5.43 0.61
N TYR A 250 7.87 -6.37 0.86
CA TYR A 250 8.59 -6.47 2.14
C TYR A 250 9.67 -5.40 2.25
N THR A 251 9.67 -4.68 3.37
CA THR A 251 10.60 -3.57 3.63
C THR A 251 11.77 -3.94 4.54
N ASP A 252 11.90 -5.23 4.86
CA ASP A 252 13.10 -5.81 5.48
C ASP A 252 14.35 -5.58 4.62
N GLU A 253 15.50 -5.45 5.26
CA GLU A 253 16.78 -5.13 4.62
C GLU A 253 17.27 -6.28 3.71
N LYS A 254 16.78 -7.50 3.93
CA LYS A 254 17.06 -8.67 3.08
C LYS A 254 16.60 -8.50 1.63
N TRP A 255 15.56 -7.69 1.42
CA TRP A 255 14.88 -7.51 0.14
C TRP A 255 14.92 -6.07 -0.36
N SER A 256 15.32 -5.14 0.51
CA SER A 256 15.16 -3.72 0.26
C SER A 256 16.38 -2.91 0.67
N ALA A 257 16.55 -1.79 -0.02
CA ALA A 257 17.60 -0.82 0.28
C ALA A 257 17.01 0.59 0.32
N LEU A 258 17.48 1.38 1.29
CA LEU A 258 17.06 2.77 1.47
C LEU A 258 18.06 3.70 0.79
N LEU A 259 17.57 4.54 -0.12
CA LEU A 259 18.32 5.60 -0.76
C LEU A 259 17.86 6.95 -0.19
N THR A 260 18.81 7.72 0.34
CA THR A 260 18.55 9.07 0.86
C THR A 260 19.48 10.07 0.19
N ILE A 261 18.93 11.10 -0.42
CA ILE A 261 19.69 12.24 -0.95
C ILE A 261 19.52 13.39 0.03
N GLU A 262 20.54 13.63 0.82
CA GLU A 262 20.55 14.71 1.80
C GLU A 262 20.63 16.08 1.13
N ARG A 263 20.00 17.09 1.74
CA ARG A 263 20.12 18.50 1.33
C ARG A 263 19.86 18.67 -0.17
N PHE A 264 18.75 18.07 -0.64
CA PHE A 264 18.34 18.04 -2.04
C PHE A 264 18.42 19.40 -2.78
N PRO A 265 18.08 20.55 -2.19
CA PRO A 265 18.17 21.84 -2.86
C PRO A 265 19.59 22.16 -3.35
N TYR A 266 20.61 21.75 -2.61
CA TYR A 266 22.02 22.04 -2.88
C TYR A 266 22.64 21.08 -3.90
N VAL A 267 21.93 20.01 -4.27
CA VAL A 267 22.40 19.03 -5.25
C VAL A 267 22.54 19.69 -6.64
N PRO A 268 23.65 19.51 -7.36
CA PRO A 268 23.83 20.08 -8.70
C PRO A 268 22.80 19.58 -9.72
N HIS A 269 22.56 20.38 -10.77
CA HIS A 269 21.79 19.90 -11.93
C HIS A 269 22.51 18.72 -12.59
N TYR A 270 21.74 17.75 -13.09
CA TYR A 270 22.26 16.53 -13.73
C TYR A 270 23.13 15.63 -12.84
N TYR A 271 23.13 15.89 -11.53
CA TYR A 271 23.75 15.01 -10.56
C TYR A 271 23.13 13.60 -10.62
N SER A 272 23.97 12.59 -10.45
CA SER A 272 23.58 11.19 -10.30
C SER A 272 24.02 10.69 -8.94
N HIS A 273 23.12 10.02 -8.23
CA HIS A 273 23.46 9.30 -6.99
C HIS A 273 23.28 7.81 -7.22
N ALA A 274 24.23 6.99 -6.76
CA ALA A 274 24.18 5.54 -6.91
C ALA A 274 24.20 4.85 -5.55
N LEU A 275 23.43 3.76 -5.44
CA LEU A 275 23.37 2.88 -4.29
C LEU A 275 23.61 1.44 -4.77
N VAL A 276 24.60 0.77 -4.18
CA VAL A 276 24.84 -0.66 -4.41
C VAL A 276 24.25 -1.43 -3.24
N PHE A 277 23.48 -2.48 -3.53
CA PHE A 277 22.85 -3.32 -2.51
C PHE A 277 22.66 -4.75 -3.01
N HIS A 278 22.33 -5.65 -2.08
CA HIS A 278 22.10 -7.05 -2.35
C HIS A 278 20.64 -7.42 -2.08
N SER A 279 20.11 -8.37 -2.84
CA SER A 279 18.84 -9.03 -2.54
C SER A 279 18.98 -10.53 -2.69
N LEU A 280 18.19 -11.30 -1.95
CA LEU A 280 18.17 -12.76 -2.12
C LEU A 280 17.54 -13.17 -3.46
N SER A 281 18.01 -14.28 -4.02
CA SER A 281 17.52 -14.87 -5.28
C SER A 281 16.32 -15.80 -5.10
N THR A 282 16.09 -16.27 -3.87
CA THR A 282 14.95 -17.12 -3.49
C THR A 282 14.48 -16.78 -2.06
N TYR A 283 13.20 -17.02 -1.80
CA TYR A 283 12.60 -16.95 -0.45
C TYR A 283 12.80 -18.24 0.36
N SER A 284 13.16 -19.35 -0.30
CA SER A 284 13.40 -20.61 0.40
C SER A 284 14.71 -20.53 1.20
N GLU A 285 14.66 -20.95 2.46
CA GLU A 285 15.83 -21.01 3.35
C GLU A 285 16.53 -22.37 3.23
N ASP A 286 16.43 -23.02 2.05
CA ASP A 286 17.05 -24.33 1.80
C ASP A 286 18.54 -24.26 2.18
N CYS A 287 19.03 -25.30 2.86
CA CYS A 287 20.30 -25.40 3.61
C CYS A 287 21.62 -25.19 2.80
N MET A 288 21.65 -24.35 1.78
CA MET A 288 22.85 -23.98 1.02
C MET A 288 23.37 -22.61 1.46
N GLU A 289 24.68 -22.44 1.38
CA GLU A 289 25.43 -21.26 1.85
C GLU A 289 24.88 -19.95 1.26
N ALA A 290 24.65 -18.96 2.12
CA ALA A 290 23.91 -17.75 1.81
C ALA A 290 24.54 -16.84 0.73
N GLU A 291 25.83 -17.04 0.43
CA GLU A 291 26.59 -16.23 -0.52
C GLU A 291 26.26 -16.57 -1.98
N GLU A 292 25.90 -17.82 -2.29
CA GLU A 292 25.56 -18.24 -3.67
C GLU A 292 24.16 -17.76 -4.11
N LYS A 293 23.35 -17.26 -3.17
CA LYS A 293 21.94 -16.91 -3.39
C LYS A 293 21.66 -15.40 -3.36
N GLN A 294 22.66 -14.56 -3.61
CA GLN A 294 22.49 -13.10 -3.61
C GLN A 294 22.71 -12.49 -4.99
N TRP A 295 21.84 -11.56 -5.37
CA TRP A 295 22.02 -10.69 -6.52
C TRP A 295 22.57 -9.34 -6.08
N GLU A 296 23.53 -8.82 -6.82
CA GLU A 296 24.11 -7.50 -6.59
C GLU A 296 23.50 -6.51 -7.58
N TRP A 297 22.96 -5.42 -7.03
CA TRP A 297 22.24 -4.39 -7.77
C TRP A 297 22.91 -3.04 -7.58
N THR A 298 22.94 -2.26 -8.65
CA THR A 298 23.29 -0.84 -8.63
C THR A 298 22.07 -0.03 -9.04
N LEU A 299 21.50 0.72 -8.09
CA LEU A 299 20.44 1.69 -8.34
C LEU A 299 21.05 3.09 -8.51
N THR A 300 20.84 3.71 -9.66
CA THR A 300 21.26 5.09 -9.93
C THR A 300 20.03 5.99 -10.10
N ILE A 301 20.00 7.14 -9.42
CA ILE A 301 18.95 8.15 -9.57
C ILE A 301 19.53 9.44 -10.17
N HIS A 302 18.80 10.00 -11.13
CA HIS A 302 19.01 11.32 -11.71
C HIS A 302 17.83 12.24 -11.36
N PRO A 303 17.86 12.90 -10.18
CA PRO A 303 16.72 13.67 -9.69
C PRO A 303 16.50 15.01 -10.40
N LYS A 304 17.58 15.65 -10.89
CA LYS A 304 17.55 16.96 -11.55
C LYS A 304 17.69 16.85 -13.08
N GLY A 305 17.18 15.77 -13.65
CA GLY A 305 17.22 15.51 -15.09
C GLY A 305 18.50 14.82 -15.54
N VAL A 306 18.53 14.43 -16.81
CA VAL A 306 19.67 13.77 -17.45
C VAL A 306 20.18 14.65 -18.59
N CYS A 307 21.46 14.99 -18.58
CA CYS A 307 22.13 15.71 -19.68
C CYS A 307 22.95 14.71 -20.50
N PHE A 308 22.63 14.57 -21.78
CA PHE A 308 23.43 13.87 -22.76
C PHE A 308 24.36 14.88 -23.42
N LYS A 309 25.65 14.85 -23.04
CA LYS A 309 26.66 15.72 -23.61
C LYS A 309 26.76 15.54 -25.12
N LYS A 310 27.12 16.60 -25.82
CA LYS A 310 27.40 16.60 -27.25
C LYS A 310 28.47 15.55 -27.58
N PHE A 311 28.23 14.73 -28.60
CA PHE A 311 29.21 13.75 -29.08
C PHE A 311 29.12 13.59 -30.60
N PHE A 312 30.19 13.06 -31.19
CA PHE A 312 30.21 12.73 -32.61
C PHE A 312 29.98 11.24 -32.79
N MET A 313 28.97 10.88 -33.58
CA MET A 313 28.75 9.51 -34.00
C MET A 313 29.57 9.24 -35.26
N ILE A 314 30.49 8.28 -35.17
CA ILE A 314 31.32 7.87 -36.31
C ILE A 314 30.53 6.83 -37.11
N GLY A 315 29.92 7.27 -38.22
CA GLY A 315 29.31 6.38 -39.20
C GLY A 315 30.32 5.99 -40.29
N TRP A 316 29.99 4.96 -41.08
CA TRP A 316 30.85 4.45 -42.16
C TRP A 316 31.15 5.49 -43.26
N GLU A 317 30.24 6.42 -43.54
CA GLU A 317 30.44 7.44 -44.59
C GLU A 317 30.63 8.87 -44.05
N ARG A 318 30.12 9.20 -42.85
CA ARG A 318 30.19 10.55 -42.28
C ARG A 318 30.22 10.53 -40.76
N MET A 319 30.89 11.55 -40.21
CA MET A 319 30.84 11.89 -38.79
C MET A 319 29.61 12.77 -38.57
N LEU A 320 28.64 12.26 -37.80
CA LEU A 320 27.41 12.98 -37.50
C LEU A 320 27.51 13.61 -36.12
N GLU A 321 27.39 14.93 -36.04
CA GLU A 321 27.37 15.66 -34.78
C GLU A 321 26.00 15.49 -34.11
N VAL A 322 25.98 14.87 -32.93
CA VAL A 322 24.76 14.75 -32.12
C VAL A 322 24.77 15.88 -31.09
N PRO A 323 23.79 16.80 -31.13
CA PRO A 323 23.74 17.93 -30.20
C PRO A 323 23.50 17.47 -28.77
N GLU A 324 23.85 18.35 -27.81
CA GLU A 324 23.51 18.13 -26.41
C GLU A 324 21.99 18.03 -26.25
N ASN A 325 21.53 17.02 -25.52
CA ASN A 325 20.12 16.81 -25.25
C ASN A 325 19.87 16.70 -23.75
N VAL A 326 18.99 17.55 -23.23
CA VAL A 326 18.63 17.57 -21.82
C VAL A 326 17.22 17.02 -21.64
N VAL A 327 17.12 15.94 -20.88
CA VAL A 327 15.85 15.31 -20.53
C VAL A 327 15.45 15.73 -19.11
N LYS A 328 14.39 16.53 -19.00
CA LYS A 328 13.81 16.98 -17.72
C LYS A 328 12.91 15.92 -17.10
N LYS A 329 13.48 14.78 -16.72
CA LYS A 329 12.77 13.69 -16.05
C LYS A 329 13.56 13.18 -14.86
N VAL A 330 12.86 12.78 -13.80
CA VAL A 330 13.47 12.00 -12.71
C VAL A 330 13.63 10.57 -13.22
N ARG A 331 14.87 10.14 -13.42
CA ARG A 331 15.20 8.80 -13.93
C ARG A 331 15.82 7.95 -12.85
N PHE A 332 15.31 6.74 -12.69
CA PHE A 332 15.93 5.68 -11.93
C PHE A 332 16.47 4.62 -12.89
N VAL A 333 17.69 4.16 -12.67
CA VAL A 333 18.31 3.08 -13.44
C VAL A 333 18.66 1.98 -12.46
N LEU A 334 18.01 0.83 -12.59
CA LEU A 334 18.43 -0.36 -11.87
C LEU A 334 19.28 -1.21 -12.80
N GLN A 335 20.50 -1.47 -12.38
CA GLN A 335 21.45 -2.31 -13.10
C GLN A 335 21.82 -3.51 -12.25
N ARG A 336 21.91 -4.68 -12.87
CA ARG A 336 22.44 -5.89 -12.26
C ARG A 336 23.91 -6.06 -12.59
N LYS A 337 24.69 -6.64 -11.67
CA LYS A 337 26.04 -7.10 -11.97
C LYS A 337 26.03 -8.14 -13.10
N ALA A 338 27.02 -8.06 -13.99
CA ALA A 338 27.20 -9.02 -15.07
C ALA A 338 27.62 -10.39 -14.53
N GLU A 339 27.50 -11.44 -15.35
CA GLU A 339 27.94 -12.81 -15.06
C GLU A 339 27.17 -13.47 -13.89
N GLN A 340 25.88 -13.13 -13.74
CA GLN A 340 24.98 -13.73 -12.76
C GLN A 340 23.85 -14.51 -13.48
N PRO A 341 23.34 -15.62 -12.90
CA PRO A 341 22.28 -16.42 -13.53
C PRO A 341 21.02 -15.58 -13.74
N VAL A 342 20.27 -15.83 -14.83
CA VAL A 342 19.06 -15.06 -15.23
C VAL A 342 18.17 -14.73 -14.02
N ALA A 343 17.95 -13.43 -13.77
CA ALA A 343 17.16 -12.97 -12.64
C ALA A 343 15.79 -12.47 -13.10
N ARG A 344 14.72 -13.12 -12.66
CA ARG A 344 13.34 -12.64 -12.84
C ARG A 344 12.89 -12.01 -11.55
N VAL A 345 12.64 -10.71 -11.58
CA VAL A 345 12.38 -9.93 -10.38
C VAL A 345 11.20 -9.02 -10.54
N ARG A 346 10.54 -8.78 -9.42
CA ARG A 346 9.62 -7.67 -9.23
C ARG A 346 10.35 -6.58 -8.47
N ILE A 347 10.42 -5.41 -9.09
CA ILE A 347 11.04 -4.19 -8.55
C ILE A 347 9.92 -3.32 -8.03
N SER A 348 9.98 -2.91 -6.77
CA SER A 348 9.04 -1.97 -6.17
C SER A 348 9.81 -0.75 -5.66
N LEU A 349 9.46 0.44 -6.15
CA LEU A 349 10.00 1.71 -5.67
C LEU A 349 8.96 2.38 -4.77
N LEU A 350 9.32 2.56 -3.51
CA LEU A 350 8.55 3.26 -2.49
C LEU A 350 9.07 4.70 -2.38
N ILE A 351 8.20 5.67 -2.63
CA ILE A 351 8.52 7.08 -2.50
C ILE A 351 7.94 7.60 -1.19
N TYR A 352 8.80 8.15 -0.33
CA TYR A 352 8.36 8.77 0.90
C TYR A 352 8.01 10.24 0.68
N ALA A 353 7.01 10.71 1.41
CA ALA A 353 6.66 12.11 1.52
C ALA A 353 6.40 12.45 2.99
N GLU A 354 6.38 13.73 3.28
CA GLU A 354 6.05 14.28 4.59
C GLU A 354 4.74 15.07 4.50
N SER A 355 3.85 14.85 5.47
CA SER A 355 2.67 15.70 5.63
C SER A 355 3.06 17.05 6.23
N PHE A 356 2.16 18.03 6.15
CA PHE A 356 2.38 19.33 6.80
C PHE A 356 2.57 19.23 8.33
N GLN A 357 2.13 18.12 8.94
CA GLN A 357 2.28 17.82 10.36
C GLN A 357 3.62 17.12 10.71
N GLY A 358 4.52 16.94 9.74
CA GLY A 358 5.85 16.35 9.97
C GLY A 358 5.88 14.81 10.01
N VAL A 359 4.81 14.15 9.53
CA VAL A 359 4.75 12.68 9.54
C VAL A 359 5.14 12.13 8.19
N GLN A 360 6.09 11.20 8.20
CA GLN A 360 6.56 10.48 7.02
C GLN A 360 5.60 9.36 6.66
N PHE A 361 5.27 9.25 5.37
CA PHE A 361 4.43 8.19 4.84
C PHE A 361 4.88 7.82 3.42
N VAL A 362 4.51 6.62 2.98
CA VAL A 362 4.70 6.18 1.60
C VAL A 362 3.60 6.81 0.75
N LYS A 363 4.00 7.71 -0.16
CA LYS A 363 3.08 8.48 -0.99
C LYS A 363 2.71 7.76 -2.27
N ASP A 364 3.67 7.10 -2.92
CA ASP A 364 3.50 6.39 -4.17
C ASP A 364 4.36 5.12 -4.19
N VAL A 365 3.81 4.03 -4.77
CA VAL A 365 4.49 2.75 -4.94
C VAL A 365 4.47 2.36 -6.41
N HIS A 366 5.64 2.23 -7.01
CA HIS A 366 5.80 1.86 -8.42
C HIS A 366 6.32 0.43 -8.53
N ILE A 367 5.53 -0.45 -9.11
CA ILE A 367 5.87 -1.87 -9.28
C ILE A 367 6.16 -2.15 -10.76
N ARG A 368 7.30 -2.78 -11.05
CA ARG A 368 7.67 -3.24 -12.39
C ARG A 368 8.23 -4.65 -12.33
N TYR A 369 7.79 -5.48 -13.28
CA TYR A 369 8.33 -6.81 -13.50
C TYR A 369 9.41 -6.77 -14.56
N ALA A 370 10.49 -7.51 -14.32
CA ALA A 370 11.70 -7.43 -15.11
C ALA A 370 12.40 -8.79 -15.16
N THR A 371 12.99 -9.09 -16.32
CA THR A 371 13.91 -10.20 -16.49
C THR A 371 15.26 -9.60 -16.87
N PHE A 372 16.30 -9.94 -16.10
CA PHE A 372 17.68 -9.58 -16.37
C PHE A 372 18.39 -10.81 -16.91
N ASP A 373 18.73 -10.77 -18.19
CA ASP A 373 19.54 -11.75 -18.90
C ASP A 373 20.85 -11.11 -19.37
N ASP A 374 21.92 -11.89 -19.41
CA ASP A 374 23.27 -11.44 -19.76
C ASP A 374 23.38 -11.05 -21.26
N ALA A 375 22.44 -11.52 -22.10
CA ALA A 375 22.43 -11.21 -23.53
C ALA A 375 21.88 -9.81 -23.88
N ASP A 376 20.80 -9.36 -23.25
CA ASP A 376 20.00 -8.22 -23.77
C ASP A 376 19.60 -7.15 -22.74
N SER A 377 19.67 -7.38 -21.42
CA SER A 377 18.98 -6.48 -20.47
C SER A 377 19.56 -6.44 -19.05
N LEU A 378 20.85 -6.10 -18.91
CA LEU A 378 21.46 -5.84 -17.59
C LEU A 378 20.95 -4.58 -16.88
N ARG A 379 20.22 -3.69 -17.57
CA ARG A 379 19.77 -2.39 -17.05
C ARG A 379 18.31 -2.10 -17.39
N ILE A 380 17.60 -1.46 -16.45
CA ILE A 380 16.22 -1.02 -16.63
C ILE A 380 16.09 0.43 -16.18
N ASN A 381 15.53 1.25 -17.07
CA ASN A 381 15.21 2.65 -16.79
C ASN A 381 13.75 2.76 -16.34
N LEU A 382 13.54 3.33 -15.17
CA LEU A 382 12.28 3.69 -14.56
C LEU A 382 12.18 5.23 -14.60
N ASP A 383 11.52 5.74 -15.64
CA ASP A 383 11.31 7.16 -15.87
C ASP A 383 9.96 7.60 -15.29
N ASP A 384 9.86 8.89 -14.92
CA ASP A 384 8.62 9.54 -14.49
C ASP A 384 7.98 8.95 -13.22
N VAL A 385 8.79 8.28 -12.38
CA VAL A 385 8.38 7.76 -11.06
C VAL A 385 8.00 8.88 -10.10
N ILE A 386 8.67 10.04 -10.23
CA ILE A 386 8.28 11.30 -9.59
C ILE A 386 8.23 12.36 -10.68
N SER A 387 7.17 13.18 -10.69
CA SER A 387 7.09 14.32 -11.61
C SER A 387 8.27 15.27 -11.37
N TYR A 388 8.97 15.61 -12.45
CA TYR A 388 10.12 16.52 -12.40
C TYR A 388 9.73 17.89 -11.81
N GLU A 389 8.54 18.39 -12.17
CA GLU A 389 8.03 19.67 -11.68
C GLU A 389 7.70 19.61 -10.19
N ASP A 390 7.12 18.49 -9.74
CA ASP A 390 6.71 18.33 -8.34
C ASP A 390 7.90 18.23 -7.38
N LEU A 391 9.03 17.71 -7.87
CA LEU A 391 10.25 17.57 -7.09
C LEU A 391 11.15 18.80 -7.14
N ASN A 392 11.26 19.47 -8.29
CA ASN A 392 12.29 20.49 -8.54
C ASN A 392 11.77 21.94 -8.56
N MET A 393 10.46 22.19 -8.64
CA MET A 393 9.96 23.57 -8.58
C MET A 393 9.92 24.10 -7.14
N PRO A 394 10.41 25.33 -6.89
CA PRO A 394 10.36 25.94 -5.56
C PRO A 394 8.90 26.20 -5.16
N GLN A 395 8.53 25.82 -3.92
CA GLN A 395 7.17 26.02 -3.41
C GLN A 395 6.75 27.51 -3.29
N SER A 396 7.68 28.45 -3.50
CA SER A 396 7.46 29.90 -3.40
C SER A 396 7.14 30.60 -4.72
N SER A 397 7.25 29.96 -5.89
CA SER A 397 6.87 30.58 -7.17
C SER A 397 5.36 30.45 -7.42
N HIS A 398 4.57 31.18 -6.63
CA HIS A 398 3.13 31.26 -6.75
C HIS A 398 2.70 32.15 -7.92
N GLN A 399 1.97 31.57 -8.88
CA GLN A 399 0.69 32.17 -9.27
C GLN A 399 -0.38 31.69 -8.26
N PRO A 400 -1.29 32.56 -7.79
CA PRO A 400 -2.19 32.28 -6.66
C PRO A 400 -3.42 31.43 -7.04
N ARG A 401 -3.27 30.40 -7.89
CA ARG A 401 -4.41 29.60 -8.39
C ARG A 401 -4.24 28.08 -8.44
N LYS A 402 -3.13 27.50 -8.00
CA LYS A 402 -3.00 26.04 -7.89
C LYS A 402 -2.95 25.61 -6.43
N GLU A 403 -3.91 24.76 -6.09
CA GLU A 403 -4.24 24.18 -4.79
C GLU A 403 -2.99 23.82 -3.97
N GLU A 404 -2.93 24.27 -2.71
CA GLU A 404 -1.86 23.89 -1.78
C GLU A 404 -1.79 22.36 -1.67
N LYS A 405 -0.66 21.79 -2.08
CA LYS A 405 -0.41 20.36 -1.93
C LYS A 405 -0.31 20.04 -0.43
N SER A 406 -1.03 19.02 0.03
CA SER A 406 -1.06 18.61 1.44
C SER A 406 0.19 17.86 1.92
N PHE A 407 1.17 17.66 1.03
CA PHE A 407 2.39 16.91 1.29
C PHE A 407 3.60 17.50 0.55
N ARG A 408 4.80 17.12 0.99
CA ARG A 408 6.08 17.48 0.38
C ARG A 408 6.92 16.23 0.16
N TYR A 409 7.53 16.07 -1.02
CA TYR A 409 8.46 14.96 -1.29
C TYR A 409 9.79 15.11 -0.55
N LEU A 410 10.21 16.35 -0.26
CA LEU A 410 11.41 16.64 0.50
C LEU A 410 11.08 16.63 1.99
N LEU A 411 11.77 15.76 2.73
CA LEU A 411 11.49 15.47 4.13
C LEU A 411 12.26 16.40 5.07
N GLY A 412 11.59 16.82 6.14
CA GLY A 412 12.16 17.55 7.26
C GLY A 412 12.66 18.95 6.91
N HIS A 413 13.34 19.55 7.88
CA HIS A 413 14.00 20.85 7.71
C HIS A 413 15.21 20.79 6.77
N THR A 414 15.86 19.63 6.67
CA THR A 414 17.01 19.36 5.81
C THR A 414 16.65 19.21 4.34
N GLN A 415 15.36 18.99 4.04
CA GLN A 415 14.82 18.79 2.69
C GLN A 415 15.48 17.61 1.97
N ASP A 416 15.43 16.44 2.62
CA ASP A 416 16.04 15.21 2.12
C ASP A 416 15.06 14.43 1.24
N LEU A 417 15.53 13.84 0.14
CA LEU A 417 14.72 12.94 -0.68
C LEU A 417 14.97 11.49 -0.25
N LYS A 418 13.92 10.81 0.21
CA LYS A 418 14.00 9.43 0.71
C LYS A 418 13.18 8.47 -0.14
N LEU A 419 13.82 7.37 -0.54
CA LEU A 419 13.26 6.37 -1.42
C LEU A 419 13.69 4.98 -0.93
N ARG A 420 12.83 3.98 -1.07
CA ARG A 420 13.20 2.60 -0.81
C ARG A 420 12.94 1.75 -2.04
N VAL A 421 13.96 1.01 -2.47
CA VAL A 421 13.84 0.02 -3.53
C VAL A 421 13.68 -1.35 -2.89
N VAL A 422 12.75 -2.14 -3.40
CA VAL A 422 12.51 -3.52 -2.97
C VAL A 422 12.64 -4.40 -4.21
N VAL A 423 13.55 -5.36 -4.20
CA VAL A 423 13.75 -6.30 -5.30
C VAL A 423 13.48 -7.71 -4.80
N THR A 424 12.45 -8.34 -5.35
CA THR A 424 12.02 -9.68 -4.94
C THR A 424 12.02 -10.62 -6.13
N PRO A 425 12.51 -11.87 -6.01
CA PRO A 425 12.37 -12.86 -7.06
C PRO A 425 10.89 -13.08 -7.39
N PHE A 426 10.61 -13.20 -8.69
CA PHE A 426 9.27 -13.46 -9.20
C PHE A 426 9.21 -14.88 -9.75
N VAL A 427 8.36 -15.71 -9.13
CA VAL A 427 8.12 -17.08 -9.60
C VAL A 427 6.97 -17.03 -10.61
N ASP A 428 7.31 -17.18 -11.89
CA ASP A 428 6.33 -17.27 -12.97
C ASP A 428 5.75 -18.70 -13.05
N LYS A 429 4.44 -18.83 -13.28
CA LYS A 429 3.72 -20.11 -13.42
C LYS A 429 4.43 -21.06 -14.41
N LEU A 430 5.04 -20.48 -15.45
CA LEU A 430 5.69 -21.20 -16.54
C LEU A 430 6.99 -21.92 -16.14
N LEU A 431 7.66 -21.50 -15.07
CA LEU A 431 8.90 -22.16 -14.60
C LEU A 431 8.62 -23.40 -13.73
N LEU A 432 7.38 -23.54 -13.25
CA LEU A 432 6.91 -24.73 -12.53
C LEU A 432 6.22 -25.74 -13.44
N MET A 433 6.11 -25.49 -14.75
CA MET A 433 5.67 -26.50 -15.72
C MET A 433 6.85 -27.44 -16.03
N PRO A 434 6.64 -28.77 -16.19
CA PRO A 434 7.70 -29.61 -16.72
C PRO A 434 8.12 -29.06 -18.08
N LYS A 435 9.44 -28.95 -18.33
CA LYS A 435 9.92 -28.94 -19.71
C LYS A 435 9.35 -30.21 -20.34
N SER A 436 8.38 -30.09 -21.24
CA SER A 436 7.94 -31.21 -22.06
C SER A 436 9.21 -31.73 -22.73
N ARG A 437 9.63 -32.93 -22.35
CA ARG A 437 10.74 -33.62 -23.02
C ARG A 437 10.38 -33.91 -24.46
#